data_AF-A0A2H0BXD3-F1
#
_entry.id   AF-A0A2H0BXD3-F1
#
_cell.length_a   1.000
_cell.length_b   1.000
_cell.length_c   1.000
_cell.angle_alpha   90.00
_cell.angle_beta   90.00
_cell.angle_gamma   90.00
#
_symmetry.space_group_name_H-M   'P 1'
#
loop_
_entity.id
_entity.type
_entity.pdbx_description
1 polymer ?
#
loop_
_entity_poly.entity_id
_entity_poly.type
_entity_poly.pdbx_seq_one_letter_code
_entity_poly.pdbx_strand_id
1 'polypeptide(L)'
;MISAKGIVKLWEKRALKIEKRIRLVVSVILLSALMLFASFFNLNKAVYYLPFILLLTYFFTYFSLLEGIKKMSWYGLFLMPVVTSLSFFLFYYLFPVRWLTRLPFLIIYGISLYAVILCSNIFNVGVEKSLGLYRAAFSINFFFQTVVIFFAFIFMASLKQFFWINFFGGGVISFFLSWQLFWTIKLDKQLDKGLLGYSALISLILAELALFCSFIPFQSSTFAIFLTCIYYSLTGLIYNLIDQKLFKETIREYLLVLVFVFIISCLSISWR
;
A
#
# COMPACT_ATOMS: atom_id res chain seq x y z
N MET A 1 -35.14 14.91 18.27
CA MET A 1 -34.58 13.93 17.31
C MET A 1 -33.27 14.48 16.77
N ILE A 2 -32.12 14.09 17.34
CA ILE A 2 -30.82 14.62 16.92
C ILE A 2 -30.48 13.96 15.57
N SER A 3 -30.58 14.72 14.48
CA SER A 3 -30.20 14.25 13.15
C SER A 3 -28.74 13.76 13.17
N ALA A 4 -28.45 12.63 12.51
CA ALA A 4 -27.10 12.08 12.40
C ALA A 4 -26.06 13.12 11.92
N LYS A 5 -26.48 14.08 11.09
CA LYS A 5 -25.63 15.21 10.65
C LYS A 5 -25.23 16.17 11.77
N GLY A 6 -26.08 16.33 12.79
CA GLY A 6 -25.79 17.15 13.97
C GLY A 6 -24.76 16.51 14.90
N ILE A 7 -24.81 15.18 15.06
CA ILE A 7 -23.84 14.41 15.86
C ILE A 7 -22.45 14.48 15.22
N VAL A 8 -22.37 14.26 13.90
CA VAL A 8 -21.10 14.34 13.16
C VAL A 8 -20.45 15.72 13.29
N LYS A 9 -21.22 16.80 13.11
CA LYS A 9 -20.70 18.18 13.27
C LYS A 9 -20.23 18.50 14.70
N LEU A 10 -20.91 17.96 15.72
CA LEU A 10 -20.49 18.12 17.12
C LEU A 10 -19.18 17.37 17.40
N TRP A 11 -19.04 16.16 16.85
CA TRP A 11 -17.82 15.36 16.93
C TRP A 11 -16.65 16.04 16.23
N GLU A 12 -16.83 16.53 15.01
CA GLU A 12 -15.81 17.28 14.27
C GLU A 12 -15.32 18.50 15.07
N LYS A 13 -16.24 19.30 15.63
CA LYS A 13 -15.89 20.46 16.46
C LYS A 13 -15.07 20.09 17.70
N ARG A 14 -15.34 18.95 18.34
CA ARG A 14 -14.54 18.48 19.48
C ARG A 14 -13.19 17.93 19.05
N ALA A 15 -13.15 17.15 17.96
CA ALA A 15 -11.94 16.58 17.40
C ALA A 15 -10.96 17.65 16.89
N LEU A 16 -11.47 18.79 16.39
CA LEU A 16 -10.66 19.93 15.97
C LEU A 16 -9.97 20.67 17.12
N LYS A 17 -10.38 20.46 18.38
CA LYS A 17 -9.67 21.03 19.53
C LYS A 17 -8.35 20.32 19.84
N ILE A 18 -8.19 19.08 19.37
CA ILE A 18 -6.99 18.28 19.60
C ILE A 18 -5.95 18.67 18.55
N GLU A 19 -4.70 18.86 18.97
CA GLU A 19 -3.60 19.16 18.06
C GLU A 19 -3.46 18.05 17.00
N LYS A 20 -3.22 18.44 15.75
CA LYS A 20 -3.12 17.55 14.59
C LYS A 20 -2.12 16.40 14.79
N ARG A 21 -0.96 16.66 15.40
CA ARG A 21 0.06 15.63 15.68
C ARG A 21 -0.44 14.58 16.68
N ILE A 22 -1.16 15.02 17.71
CA ILE A 22 -1.74 14.13 18.71
C ILE A 22 -2.80 13.23 18.08
N ARG A 23 -3.67 13.75 17.21
CA ARG A 23 -4.66 12.92 16.49
C ARG A 23 -4.03 11.82 15.66
N LEU A 24 -2.90 12.11 15.00
CA LEU A 24 -2.15 11.14 14.22
C LEU A 24 -1.58 10.03 15.12
N VAL A 25 -0.91 10.40 16.22
CA VAL A 25 -0.37 9.43 17.19
C VAL A 25 -1.47 8.57 17.80
N VAL A 26 -2.60 9.16 18.21
CA VAL A 26 -3.75 8.43 18.75
C VAL A 26 -4.30 7.43 17.73
N SER A 27 -4.40 7.82 16.47
CA SER A 27 -4.86 6.94 15.38
C SER A 27 -3.95 5.73 15.21
N VAL A 28 -2.63 5.94 15.22
CA VAL A 28 -1.63 4.88 15.09
C VAL A 28 -1.67 3.93 16.29
N ILE A 29 -1.76 4.46 17.52
CA ILE A 29 -1.83 3.64 18.73
C ILE A 29 -3.10 2.77 18.72
N LEU A 30 -4.26 3.35 18.40
CA LEU A 30 -5.52 2.61 18.37
C LEU A 30 -5.55 1.55 17.26
N LEU A 31 -5.02 1.86 16.08
CA LEU A 31 -4.91 0.87 15.00
C LEU A 31 -3.86 -0.21 15.29
N SER A 32 -2.78 0.12 16.01
CA SER A 32 -1.81 -0.87 16.48
C SER A 32 -2.41 -1.80 17.54
N ALA A 33 -3.21 -1.26 18.45
CA ALA A 33 -3.97 -2.05 19.43
C ALA A 33 -5.01 -2.96 18.75
N LEU A 34 -5.69 -2.46 17.72
CA LEU A 34 -6.59 -3.28 16.89
C LEU A 34 -5.85 -4.43 16.21
N MET A 35 -4.67 -4.16 15.64
CA MET A 35 -3.81 -5.19 15.03
C MET A 35 -3.37 -6.23 16.07
N LEU A 36 -2.98 -5.79 17.27
CA LEU A 36 -2.63 -6.69 18.37
C LEU A 36 -3.80 -7.60 18.72
N PHE A 37 -5.00 -7.04 18.87
CA PHE A 37 -6.20 -7.81 19.19
C PHE A 37 -6.51 -8.83 18.10
N ALA A 38 -6.45 -8.41 16.83
CA ALA A 38 -6.68 -9.30 15.70
C ALA A 38 -5.64 -10.45 15.61
N SER A 39 -4.40 -10.19 16.05
CA SER A 39 -3.29 -11.17 16.05
C SER A 39 -3.48 -12.38 16.98
N PHE A 40 -4.47 -12.34 17.89
CA PHE A 40 -4.82 -13.45 18.78
C PHE A 40 -5.72 -14.50 18.12
N PHE A 41 -6.35 -14.18 16.99
CA PHE A 41 -7.27 -15.07 16.31
C PHE A 41 -6.58 -15.81 15.16
N ASN A 42 -7.00 -17.06 14.91
CA ASN A 42 -6.48 -17.87 13.80
C ASN A 42 -6.93 -17.34 12.43
N LEU A 43 -6.19 -17.69 11.37
CA LEU A 43 -6.46 -17.32 9.97
C LEU A 43 -7.93 -17.60 9.55
N ASN A 44 -8.51 -18.72 9.97
CA ASN A 44 -9.91 -19.08 9.64
C ASN A 44 -10.92 -18.04 10.14
N LYS A 45 -10.60 -17.33 11.24
CA LYS A 45 -11.43 -16.25 11.77
C LYS A 45 -11.00 -14.86 11.26
N ALA A 46 -9.84 -14.76 10.62
CA ALA A 46 -9.26 -13.49 10.14
C ALA A 46 -10.17 -12.80 9.12
N VAL A 47 -10.90 -13.57 8.29
CA VAL A 47 -11.84 -13.05 7.30
C VAL A 47 -12.94 -12.18 7.96
N TYR A 48 -13.38 -12.52 9.18
CA TYR A 48 -14.39 -11.73 9.91
C TYR A 48 -13.84 -10.40 10.44
N TYR A 49 -12.53 -10.32 10.70
CA TYR A 49 -11.88 -9.10 11.21
C TYR A 49 -11.44 -8.15 10.08
N LEU A 50 -11.31 -8.64 8.86
CA LEU A 50 -10.86 -7.87 7.71
C LEU A 50 -11.75 -6.63 7.44
N PRO A 51 -13.10 -6.72 7.45
CA PRO A 51 -13.97 -5.56 7.33
C PRO A 51 -13.78 -4.56 8.47
N PHE A 52 -13.56 -5.03 9.71
CA PHE A 52 -13.33 -4.16 10.86
C PHE A 52 -12.02 -3.39 10.74
N ILE A 53 -10.93 -4.04 10.31
CA ILE A 53 -9.65 -3.36 10.06
C ILE A 53 -9.81 -2.32 8.96
N LEU A 54 -10.47 -2.66 7.85
CA LEU A 54 -10.70 -1.73 6.75
C LEU A 54 -11.49 -0.49 7.21
N LEU A 55 -12.63 -0.70 7.88
CA LEU A 55 -13.50 0.39 8.34
C LEU A 55 -12.83 1.26 9.40
N LEU A 56 -12.16 0.65 10.38
CA LEU A 56 -11.49 1.40 11.45
C LEU A 56 -10.27 2.14 10.91
N THR A 57 -9.46 1.53 10.03
CA THR A 57 -8.35 2.25 9.39
C THR A 57 -8.85 3.43 8.58
N TYR A 58 -9.94 3.28 7.84
CA TYR A 58 -10.55 4.38 7.11
C TYR A 58 -11.01 5.50 8.07
N PHE A 59 -11.72 5.14 9.13
CA PHE A 59 -12.21 6.08 10.15
C PHE A 59 -11.09 6.83 10.85
N PHE A 60 -10.04 6.14 11.31
CA PHE A 60 -8.92 6.76 12.01
C PHE A 60 -8.03 7.58 11.07
N THR A 61 -7.89 7.16 9.80
CA THR A 61 -7.26 8.00 8.78
C THR A 61 -8.05 9.29 8.59
N TYR A 62 -9.38 9.21 8.50
CA TYR A 62 -10.25 10.39 8.42
C TYR A 62 -10.08 11.29 9.64
N PHE A 63 -10.11 10.72 10.85
CA PHE A 63 -9.90 11.44 12.11
C PHE A 63 -8.54 12.16 12.16
N SER A 64 -7.49 11.54 11.63
CA SER A 64 -6.15 12.16 11.57
C SER A 64 -6.06 13.31 10.55
N LEU A 65 -6.85 13.26 9.47
CA LEU A 65 -6.81 14.19 8.33
C LEU A 65 -7.92 15.24 8.34
N LEU A 66 -8.74 15.34 9.40
CA LEU A 66 -9.92 16.21 9.50
C LEU A 66 -9.73 17.66 9.00
N GLU A 67 -8.54 18.22 9.17
CA GLU A 67 -8.19 19.56 8.70
C GLU A 67 -7.63 19.50 7.28
N GLY A 68 -8.46 19.84 6.29
CA GLY A 68 -8.00 20.13 4.93
C GLY A 68 -8.44 19.15 3.84
N ILE A 69 -9.37 18.23 4.12
CA ILE A 69 -9.84 17.28 3.10
C ILE A 69 -10.61 18.01 1.99
N LYS A 70 -9.96 18.28 0.85
CA LYS A 70 -10.64 18.72 -0.38
C LYS A 70 -11.45 17.52 -0.92
N LYS A 71 -12.73 17.74 -1.27
CA LYS A 71 -13.72 16.67 -1.60
C LYS A 71 -13.30 15.62 -2.65
N MET A 72 -12.28 15.87 -3.48
CA MET A 72 -11.94 15.00 -4.61
C MET A 72 -10.67 14.13 -4.39
N SER A 73 -9.94 14.31 -3.27
CA SER A 73 -8.72 13.54 -2.95
C SER A 73 -8.93 12.34 -2.02
N TRP A 74 -10.18 11.97 -1.71
CA TRP A 74 -10.49 10.93 -0.72
C TRP A 74 -9.95 9.54 -1.11
N TYR A 75 -10.02 9.16 -2.38
CA TYR A 75 -9.54 7.83 -2.78
C TYR A 75 -8.01 7.73 -2.67
N GLY A 76 -7.27 8.69 -3.22
CA GLY A 76 -5.80 8.65 -3.24
C GLY A 76 -5.14 8.78 -1.86
N LEU A 77 -5.77 9.53 -0.93
CA LEU A 77 -5.25 9.75 0.41
C LEU A 77 -5.50 8.58 1.37
N PHE A 78 -6.60 7.85 1.20
CA PHE A 78 -7.01 6.80 2.14
C PHE A 78 -6.54 5.42 1.71
N LEU A 79 -6.30 5.22 0.41
CA LEU A 79 -5.92 3.94 -0.15
C LEU A 79 -4.64 3.40 0.51
N MET A 80 -3.59 4.21 0.64
CA MET A 80 -2.33 3.73 1.21
C MET A 80 -2.45 3.30 2.68
N PRO A 81 -2.98 4.12 3.62
CA PRO A 81 -3.19 3.67 5.00
C PRO A 81 -3.99 2.36 5.10
N VAL A 82 -5.04 2.23 4.29
CA VAL A 82 -5.91 1.03 4.29
C VAL A 82 -5.17 -0.19 3.75
N VAL A 83 -4.55 -0.10 2.57
CA VAL A 83 -3.84 -1.23 1.97
C VAL A 83 -2.62 -1.62 2.80
N THR A 84 -1.89 -0.67 3.40
CA THR A 84 -0.84 -0.97 4.37
C THR A 84 -1.38 -1.78 5.55
N SER A 85 -2.50 -1.36 6.15
CA SER A 85 -3.10 -2.09 7.27
C SER A 85 -3.52 -3.50 6.88
N LEU A 86 -4.14 -3.67 5.71
CA LEU A 86 -4.57 -4.98 5.22
C LEU A 86 -3.38 -5.88 4.88
N SER A 87 -2.37 -5.38 4.18
CA SER A 87 -1.18 -6.15 3.82
C SER A 87 -0.40 -6.60 5.04
N PHE A 88 -0.20 -5.73 6.04
CA PHE A 88 0.41 -6.15 7.31
C PHE A 88 -0.45 -7.20 8.02
N PHE A 89 -1.76 -6.99 8.13
CA PHE A 89 -2.66 -7.95 8.78
C PHE A 89 -2.58 -9.35 8.14
N LEU A 90 -2.64 -9.43 6.81
CA LEU A 90 -2.56 -10.71 6.09
C LEU A 90 -1.16 -11.33 6.18
N PHE A 91 -0.11 -10.51 6.06
CA PHE A 91 1.28 -10.96 6.14
C PHE A 91 1.65 -11.52 7.52
N TYR A 92 1.08 -10.98 8.61
CA TYR A 92 1.29 -11.47 9.96
C TYR A 92 0.99 -12.98 10.10
N TYR A 93 -0.01 -13.49 9.38
CA TYR A 93 -0.40 -14.90 9.44
C TYR A 93 0.61 -15.86 8.80
N LEU A 94 1.62 -15.36 8.09
CA LEU A 94 2.72 -16.17 7.60
C LEU A 94 3.76 -16.49 8.69
N PHE A 95 3.72 -15.80 9.83
CA PHE A 95 4.63 -16.03 10.95
C PHE A 95 4.06 -17.03 11.96
N PRO A 96 4.93 -17.75 12.70
CA PRO A 96 4.50 -18.55 13.83
C PRO A 96 3.91 -17.66 14.93
N VAL A 97 2.78 -18.09 15.49
CA VAL A 97 2.00 -17.36 16.50
C VAL A 97 2.73 -17.39 17.86
N ARG A 98 3.64 -16.44 18.08
CA ARG A 98 4.41 -16.29 19.33
C ARG A 98 4.40 -14.83 19.78
N TRP A 99 4.48 -14.58 21.08
CA TRP A 99 4.60 -13.21 21.60
C TRP A 99 5.85 -12.49 21.08
N LEU A 100 6.94 -13.24 20.90
CA LEU A 100 8.20 -12.72 20.38
C LEU A 100 8.09 -12.23 18.93
N THR A 101 7.20 -12.79 18.10
CA THR A 101 6.95 -12.30 16.74
C THR A 101 5.93 -11.16 16.71
N ARG A 102 4.94 -11.18 17.62
CA ARG A 102 3.88 -10.15 17.71
C ARG A 102 4.42 -8.75 18.04
N LEU A 103 5.25 -8.62 19.07
CA LEU A 103 5.69 -7.31 19.54
C LEU A 103 6.55 -6.55 18.50
N PRO A 104 7.62 -7.14 17.93
CA PRO A 104 8.38 -6.49 16.87
C PRO A 104 7.53 -6.17 15.65
N PHE A 105 6.65 -7.10 15.26
CA PHE A 105 5.72 -6.89 14.14
C PHE A 105 4.82 -5.68 14.37
N LEU A 106 4.26 -5.53 15.58
CA LEU A 106 3.40 -4.40 15.94
C LEU A 106 4.15 -3.07 15.94
N ILE A 107 5.41 -3.06 16.41
CA ILE A 107 6.26 -1.86 16.37
C ILE A 107 6.51 -1.45 14.91
N ILE A 108 6.89 -2.39 14.05
CA ILE A 108 7.12 -2.13 12.63
C ILE A 108 5.83 -1.64 11.97
N TYR A 109 4.69 -2.28 12.26
CA TYR A 109 3.39 -1.84 11.76
C TYR A 109 3.04 -0.41 12.20
N GLY A 110 3.22 -0.08 13.49
CA GLY A 110 2.93 1.24 14.02
C GLY A 110 3.78 2.34 13.37
N ILE A 111 5.09 2.10 13.21
CA ILE A 111 6.00 3.01 12.52
C ILE A 111 5.59 3.18 11.04
N SER A 112 5.28 2.07 10.37
CA SER A 112 4.88 2.08 8.96
C SER A 112 3.59 2.86 8.75
N LEU A 113 2.58 2.60 9.59
CA LEU A 113 1.29 3.28 9.54
C LEU A 113 1.43 4.78 9.86
N TYR A 114 2.25 5.13 10.85
CA TYR A 114 2.55 6.53 11.17
C TYR A 114 3.14 7.25 9.95
N ALA A 115 4.13 6.64 9.28
CA ALA A 115 4.77 7.22 8.11
C ALA A 115 3.78 7.37 6.93
N VAL A 116 2.92 6.38 6.68
CA VAL A 116 1.95 6.41 5.58
C VAL A 116 0.84 7.46 5.83
N ILE A 117 0.32 7.57 7.06
CA ILE A 117 -0.65 8.61 7.42
C ILE A 117 0.00 10.00 7.33
N LEU A 118 1.26 10.14 7.73
CA LEU A 118 2.01 11.38 7.59
C LEU A 118 2.21 11.78 6.11
N CYS A 119 2.54 10.82 5.24
CA CYS A 119 2.62 11.06 3.78
C CYS A 119 1.27 11.53 3.23
N SER A 120 0.18 10.86 3.61
CA SER A 120 -1.18 11.23 3.22
C SER A 120 -1.53 12.65 3.69
N ASN A 121 -1.11 13.02 4.89
CA ASN A 121 -1.27 14.39 5.38
C ASN A 121 -0.47 15.41 4.56
N ILE A 122 0.78 15.10 4.19
CA ILE A 122 1.61 15.98 3.34
C ILE A 122 0.98 16.15 1.96
N PHE A 123 0.48 15.06 1.35
CA PHE A 123 -0.23 15.12 0.06
C PHE A 123 -1.54 15.91 0.15
N ASN A 124 -2.28 15.81 1.26
CA ASN A 124 -3.52 16.56 1.47
C ASN A 124 -3.30 18.06 1.61
N VAL A 125 -2.23 18.46 2.30
CA VAL A 125 -1.82 19.87 2.41
C VAL A 125 -1.19 20.37 1.10
N GLY A 126 -0.86 19.47 0.17
CA GLY A 126 -0.68 19.64 -1.28
C GLY A 126 0.00 20.93 -1.75
N VAL A 127 1.26 20.83 -2.20
CA VAL A 127 2.05 21.78 -3.03
C VAL A 127 2.29 23.20 -2.46
N GLU A 128 1.42 23.73 -1.59
CA GLU A 128 1.48 25.11 -1.11
C GLU A 128 2.62 25.38 -0.11
N LYS A 129 3.26 24.34 0.48
CA LYS A 129 4.18 24.51 1.64
C LYS A 129 5.61 23.97 1.55
N SER A 130 6.06 23.36 0.44
CA SER A 130 7.49 23.21 0.03
C SER A 130 7.71 21.97 -0.84
N LEU A 131 8.46 22.13 -1.93
CA LEU A 131 8.86 21.04 -2.84
C LEU A 131 9.73 19.96 -2.15
N GLY A 132 10.43 20.30 -1.05
CA GLY A 132 11.28 19.37 -0.31
C GLY A 132 10.48 18.31 0.46
N LEU A 133 9.50 18.72 1.26
CA LEU A 133 8.66 17.79 2.03
C LEU A 133 7.86 16.86 1.12
N TYR A 134 7.37 17.39 0.01
CA TYR A 134 6.65 16.60 -0.98
C TYR A 134 7.51 15.49 -1.58
N ARG A 135 8.75 15.80 -2.00
CA ARG A 135 9.69 14.79 -2.53
C ARG A 135 10.00 13.71 -1.50
N ALA A 136 10.23 14.09 -0.24
CA ALA A 136 10.45 13.13 0.83
C ALA A 136 9.23 12.22 1.06
N ALA A 137 8.03 12.79 1.12
CA ALA A 137 6.79 12.02 1.27
C ALA A 137 6.54 11.08 0.08
N PHE A 138 6.82 11.52 -1.14
CA PHE A 138 6.71 10.69 -2.33
C PHE A 138 7.64 9.48 -2.27
N SER A 139 8.92 9.67 -1.95
CA SER A 139 9.88 8.56 -1.83
C SER A 139 9.49 7.57 -0.73
N ILE A 140 9.02 8.05 0.43
CA ILE A 140 8.55 7.20 1.51
C ILE A 140 7.29 6.44 1.09
N ASN A 141 6.34 7.08 0.41
CA ASN A 141 5.13 6.43 -0.10
C ASN A 141 5.48 5.34 -1.13
N PHE A 142 6.40 5.62 -2.05
CA PHE A 142 6.86 4.66 -3.06
C PHE A 142 7.58 3.46 -2.43
N PHE A 143 8.40 3.69 -1.41
CA PHE A 143 9.01 2.63 -0.61
C PHE A 143 7.93 1.74 0.04
N PHE A 144 6.96 2.34 0.73
CA PHE A 144 5.88 1.56 1.36
C PHE A 144 4.99 0.84 0.35
N GLN A 145 4.75 1.39 -0.84
CA GLN A 145 4.06 0.65 -1.90
C GLN A 145 4.80 -0.63 -2.27
N THR A 146 6.13 -0.54 -2.42
CA THR A 146 6.97 -1.69 -2.75
C THR A 146 6.93 -2.76 -1.65
N VAL A 147 6.92 -2.34 -0.38
CA VAL A 147 6.76 -3.28 0.76
C VAL A 147 5.36 -3.90 0.77
N VAL A 148 4.33 -3.10 0.55
CA VAL A 148 2.92 -3.51 0.59
C VAL A 148 2.58 -4.49 -0.53
N ILE A 149 3.09 -4.25 -1.76
CA ILE A 149 2.87 -5.17 -2.88
C ILE A 149 3.65 -6.48 -2.70
N PHE A 150 4.84 -6.43 -2.09
CA PHE A 150 5.56 -7.62 -1.68
C PHE A 150 4.76 -8.46 -0.68
N PHE A 151 4.23 -7.84 0.37
CA PHE A 151 3.36 -8.52 1.35
C PHE A 151 2.11 -9.11 0.72
N ALA A 152 1.50 -8.41 -0.22
CA ALA A 152 0.35 -8.91 -0.96
C ALA A 152 0.71 -10.15 -1.81
N PHE A 153 1.78 -10.07 -2.61
CA PHE A 153 2.19 -11.18 -3.46
C PHE A 153 2.70 -12.39 -2.69
N ILE A 154 3.45 -12.21 -1.60
CA ILE A 154 3.91 -13.35 -0.79
C ILE A 154 2.74 -14.04 -0.09
N PHE A 155 1.75 -13.27 0.39
CA PHE A 155 0.54 -13.84 0.94
C PHE A 155 -0.23 -14.63 -0.13
N MET A 156 -0.49 -14.03 -1.30
CA MET A 156 -1.16 -14.72 -2.41
C MET A 156 -0.44 -16.02 -2.83
N ALA A 157 0.89 -15.96 -2.99
CA ALA A 157 1.70 -17.13 -3.35
C ALA A 157 1.71 -18.20 -2.26
N SER A 158 1.61 -17.82 -0.98
CA SER A 158 1.54 -18.77 0.13
C SER A 158 0.24 -19.59 0.15
N LEU A 159 -0.85 -19.00 -0.36
CA LEU A 159 -2.17 -19.66 -0.36
C LEU A 159 -2.27 -20.80 -1.38
N LYS A 160 -1.29 -20.92 -2.31
CA LYS A 160 -1.23 -21.95 -3.37
C LYS A 160 -2.57 -22.17 -4.09
N GLN A 161 -3.24 -21.06 -4.41
CA GLN A 161 -4.57 -21.05 -5.03
C GLN A 161 -4.50 -21.30 -6.53
N PHE A 162 -5.67 -21.45 -7.15
CA PHE A 162 -5.81 -21.53 -8.60
C PHE A 162 -5.18 -20.33 -9.31
N PHE A 163 -4.57 -20.58 -10.47
CA PHE A 163 -3.87 -19.58 -11.29
C PHE A 163 -4.74 -18.35 -11.65
N TRP A 164 -6.06 -18.51 -11.80
CA TRP A 164 -6.99 -17.40 -12.02
C TRP A 164 -7.02 -16.40 -10.86
N ILE A 165 -6.92 -16.88 -9.62
CA ILE A 165 -6.89 -16.01 -8.44
C ILE A 165 -5.60 -15.19 -8.42
N ASN A 166 -4.48 -15.78 -8.85
CA ASN A 166 -3.22 -15.06 -8.99
C ASN A 166 -3.26 -14.01 -10.10
N PHE A 167 -3.86 -14.34 -11.25
CA PHE A 167 -4.07 -13.41 -12.36
C PHE A 167 -4.90 -12.19 -11.93
N PHE A 168 -6.14 -12.42 -11.48
CA PHE A 168 -7.05 -11.33 -11.12
C PHE A 168 -6.59 -10.59 -9.86
N GLY A 169 -6.15 -11.32 -8.83
CA GLY A 169 -5.66 -10.71 -7.59
C GLY A 169 -4.42 -9.85 -7.84
N GLY A 170 -3.47 -10.36 -8.62
CA GLY A 170 -2.24 -9.63 -8.93
C GLY A 170 -2.51 -8.39 -9.77
N GLY A 171 -3.41 -8.49 -10.76
CA GLY A 171 -3.85 -7.34 -11.55
C GLY A 171 -4.55 -6.28 -10.70
N VAL A 172 -5.55 -6.67 -9.91
CA VAL A 172 -6.34 -5.73 -9.09
C VAL A 172 -5.48 -4.98 -8.08
N ILE A 173 -4.62 -5.68 -7.35
CA ILE A 173 -3.73 -5.07 -6.35
C ILE A 173 -2.74 -4.11 -7.03
N SER A 174 -2.13 -4.55 -8.13
CA SER A 174 -1.17 -3.73 -8.88
C SER A 174 -1.82 -2.49 -9.50
N PHE A 175 -3.05 -2.60 -9.97
CA PHE A 175 -3.81 -1.49 -10.52
C PHE A 175 -4.04 -0.40 -9.48
N PHE A 176 -4.59 -0.77 -8.31
CA PHE A 176 -4.92 0.19 -7.27
C PHE A 176 -3.68 0.88 -6.68
N LEU A 177 -2.58 0.13 -6.49
CA LEU A 177 -1.33 0.70 -5.99
C LEU A 177 -0.66 1.62 -7.02
N SER A 178 -0.55 1.19 -8.28
CA SER A 178 0.06 2.02 -9.33
C SER A 178 -0.78 3.28 -9.59
N TRP A 179 -2.10 3.17 -9.55
CA TRP A 179 -2.99 4.33 -9.68
C TRP A 179 -2.79 5.32 -8.54
N GLN A 180 -2.71 4.83 -7.30
CA GLN A 180 -2.42 5.71 -6.17
C GLN A 180 -1.05 6.39 -6.32
N LEU A 181 -0.03 5.69 -6.81
CA LEU A 181 1.29 6.27 -7.03
C LEU A 181 1.26 7.37 -8.07
N PHE A 182 0.61 7.14 -9.20
CA PHE A 182 0.58 8.10 -10.28
C PHE A 182 -0.28 9.32 -9.95
N TRP A 183 -1.35 9.10 -9.18
CA TRP A 183 -2.14 10.20 -8.63
C TRP A 183 -1.32 11.10 -7.72
N THR A 184 -0.39 10.55 -6.91
CA THR A 184 0.43 11.40 -6.04
C THR A 184 1.40 12.29 -6.81
N ILE A 185 1.76 11.98 -8.07
CA ILE A 185 2.72 12.77 -8.87
C ILE A 185 2.21 14.18 -9.18
N LYS A 186 0.98 14.28 -9.69
CA LYS A 186 0.41 15.57 -10.11
C LYS A 186 -0.54 16.18 -9.07
N LEU A 187 -0.96 15.42 -8.04
CA LEU A 187 -1.94 15.83 -7.01
C LEU A 187 -3.14 16.59 -7.58
N ASP A 188 -3.52 16.26 -8.82
CA ASP A 188 -4.57 16.97 -9.53
C ASP A 188 -5.93 16.60 -8.96
N LYS A 189 -6.82 17.59 -8.94
CA LYS A 189 -8.21 17.38 -8.51
C LYS A 189 -8.96 16.47 -9.48
N GLN A 190 -8.59 16.44 -10.76
CA GLN A 190 -9.28 15.64 -11.77
C GLN A 190 -8.51 14.36 -12.12
N LEU A 191 -9.25 13.30 -12.42
CA LEU A 191 -8.67 12.03 -12.86
C LEU A 191 -8.17 12.17 -14.30
N ASP A 192 -6.85 12.23 -14.46
CA ASP A 192 -6.22 12.19 -15.78
C ASP A 192 -6.34 10.77 -16.36
N LYS A 193 -7.01 10.67 -17.51
CA LYS A 193 -7.21 9.40 -18.24
C LYS A 193 -5.86 8.76 -18.64
N GLY A 194 -4.83 9.56 -18.84
CA GLY A 194 -3.48 9.07 -19.13
C GLY A 194 -2.90 8.28 -17.96
N LEU A 195 -3.05 8.77 -16.72
CA LEU A 195 -2.57 8.08 -15.52
C LEU A 195 -3.27 6.73 -15.31
N LEU A 196 -4.58 6.69 -15.55
CA LEU A 196 -5.35 5.44 -15.50
C LEU A 196 -4.87 4.43 -16.55
N GLY A 197 -4.53 4.90 -17.77
CA GLY A 197 -3.96 4.05 -18.82
C GLY A 197 -2.63 3.41 -18.40
N TYR A 198 -1.72 4.17 -17.80
CA TYR A 198 -0.46 3.62 -17.29
C TYR A 198 -0.66 2.61 -16.16
N SER A 199 -1.58 2.88 -15.23
CA SER A 199 -1.92 1.93 -14.15
C SER A 199 -2.54 0.64 -14.68
N ALA A 200 -3.41 0.74 -15.68
CA ALA A 200 -4.01 -0.41 -16.35
C ALA A 200 -2.94 -1.25 -17.06
N LEU A 201 -2.00 -0.62 -17.76
CA LEU A 201 -0.89 -1.29 -18.43
C LEU A 201 -0.01 -2.07 -17.44
N ILE A 202 0.40 -1.45 -16.33
CA ILE A 202 1.18 -2.15 -15.30
C ILE A 202 0.41 -3.32 -14.71
N SER A 203 -0.88 -3.11 -14.42
CA SER A 203 -1.71 -4.16 -13.84
C SER A 203 -1.86 -5.36 -14.76
N LEU A 204 -1.97 -5.13 -16.07
CA LEU A 204 -2.07 -6.18 -17.08
C LEU A 204 -0.77 -6.97 -17.17
N ILE A 205 0.37 -6.29 -17.27
CA ILE A 205 1.69 -6.93 -17.30
C ILE A 205 1.90 -7.79 -16.05
N LEU A 206 1.58 -7.27 -14.86
CA LEU A 206 1.75 -8.03 -13.62
C LEU A 206 0.74 -9.16 -13.46
N ALA A 207 -0.49 -9.01 -13.96
CA ALA A 207 -1.48 -10.10 -13.97
C ALA A 207 -1.01 -11.26 -14.84
N GLU A 208 -0.55 -10.97 -16.06
CA GLU A 208 -0.02 -11.97 -17.00
C GLU A 208 1.22 -12.67 -16.43
N LEU A 209 2.15 -11.91 -15.84
CA LEU A 209 3.33 -12.50 -15.19
C LEU A 209 2.95 -13.33 -13.96
N ALA A 210 1.98 -12.89 -13.15
CA ALA A 210 1.49 -13.69 -12.02
C ALA A 210 0.85 -15.01 -12.47
N LEU A 211 0.12 -14.99 -13.60
CA LEU A 211 -0.42 -16.20 -14.23
C LEU A 211 0.70 -17.11 -14.74
N PHE A 212 1.68 -16.57 -15.47
CA PHE A 212 2.82 -17.33 -15.96
C PHE A 212 3.62 -17.97 -14.82
N CYS A 213 3.94 -17.20 -13.79
CA CYS A 213 4.63 -17.68 -12.60
C CYS A 213 3.82 -18.74 -11.82
N SER A 214 2.49 -18.82 -11.99
CA SER A 214 1.68 -19.85 -11.35
C SER A 214 1.88 -21.25 -11.95
N PHE A 215 2.42 -21.34 -13.17
CA PHE A 215 2.77 -22.61 -13.81
C PHE A 215 4.20 -23.07 -13.52
N ILE A 216 5.01 -22.21 -12.89
CA ILE A 216 6.39 -22.51 -12.52
C ILE A 216 6.43 -22.88 -11.03
N PRO A 217 7.17 -23.92 -10.63
CA PRO A 217 7.29 -24.32 -9.23
C PRO A 217 8.21 -23.37 -8.43
N PHE A 218 7.83 -22.09 -8.35
CA PHE A 218 8.54 -21.11 -7.53
C PHE A 218 8.23 -21.30 -6.04
N GLN A 219 9.23 -21.07 -5.20
CA GLN A 219 8.99 -20.80 -3.79
C GLN A 219 8.19 -19.50 -3.66
N SER A 220 7.28 -19.41 -2.68
CA SER A 220 6.41 -18.23 -2.48
C SER A 220 7.22 -16.93 -2.35
N SER A 221 8.39 -16.98 -1.71
CA SER A 221 9.30 -15.83 -1.58
C SER A 221 9.85 -15.39 -2.93
N THR A 222 10.36 -16.31 -3.76
CA THR A 222 10.89 -16.01 -5.09
C THR A 222 9.81 -15.43 -6.01
N PHE A 223 8.61 -16.02 -6.00
CA PHE A 223 7.45 -15.50 -6.73
C PHE A 223 7.15 -14.04 -6.35
N ALA A 224 7.09 -13.74 -5.05
CA ALA A 224 6.75 -12.41 -4.56
C ALA A 224 7.82 -11.37 -4.85
N ILE A 225 9.10 -11.72 -4.68
CA ILE A 225 10.23 -10.82 -4.99
C ILE A 225 10.24 -10.51 -6.49
N PHE A 226 10.08 -11.53 -7.34
CA PHE A 226 10.07 -11.35 -8.79
C PHE A 226 9.02 -10.33 -9.24
N LEU A 227 7.76 -10.54 -8.85
CA LEU A 227 6.67 -9.62 -9.21
C LEU A 227 6.82 -8.23 -8.57
N THR A 228 7.34 -8.15 -7.34
CA THR A 228 7.60 -6.87 -6.66
C THR A 228 8.66 -6.06 -7.39
N CYS A 229 9.75 -6.69 -7.82
CA CYS A 229 10.81 -6.02 -8.56
C CYS A 229 10.32 -5.52 -9.93
N ILE A 230 9.48 -6.31 -10.59
CA ILE A 230 8.83 -5.88 -11.84
C ILE A 230 7.93 -4.67 -11.58
N TYR A 231 7.09 -4.72 -10.54
CA TYR A 231 6.26 -3.58 -10.14
C TYR A 231 7.11 -2.33 -9.87
N TYR A 232 8.14 -2.45 -9.02
CA TYR A 232 9.05 -1.36 -8.66
C TYR A 232 9.70 -0.74 -9.90
N SER A 233 10.24 -1.57 -10.80
CA SER A 233 10.92 -1.07 -11.99
C SER A 233 9.97 -0.41 -12.98
N LEU A 234 8.80 -1.01 -13.26
CA LEU A 234 7.84 -0.44 -14.20
C LEU A 234 7.24 0.86 -13.67
N THR A 235 6.82 0.88 -12.41
CA THR A 235 6.26 2.09 -11.78
C THR A 235 7.29 3.19 -11.62
N GLY A 236 8.55 2.85 -11.29
CA GLY A 236 9.66 3.80 -11.22
C GLY A 236 10.01 4.40 -12.59
N LEU A 237 10.00 3.60 -13.66
CA LEU A 237 10.21 4.10 -15.03
C LEU A 237 9.09 5.05 -15.47
N ILE A 238 7.82 4.65 -15.27
CA ILE A 238 6.67 5.47 -15.64
C ILE A 238 6.62 6.75 -14.80
N TYR A 239 6.95 6.67 -13.51
CA TYR A 239 7.10 7.86 -12.67
C TYR A 239 8.10 8.85 -13.28
N ASN A 240 9.31 8.39 -13.63
CA ASN A 240 10.34 9.26 -14.20
C ASN A 240 9.96 9.79 -15.59
N LEU A 241 9.16 9.03 -16.35
CA LEU A 241 8.58 9.49 -17.61
C LEU A 241 7.57 10.63 -17.38
N ILE A 242 6.65 10.47 -16.41
CA ILE A 242 5.62 11.48 -16.09
C ILE A 242 6.26 12.74 -15.50
N ASP A 243 7.27 12.59 -14.65
CA ASP A 243 8.01 13.70 -14.02
C ASP A 243 9.05 14.33 -14.97
N GLN A 244 9.08 13.92 -16.25
CA GLN A 244 9.97 14.42 -17.31
C GLN A 244 11.47 14.34 -16.97
N LYS A 245 11.86 13.35 -16.15
CA LYS A 245 13.24 13.10 -15.71
C LYS A 245 13.76 11.74 -16.18
N LEU A 246 13.24 11.26 -17.31
CA LEU A 246 13.64 9.97 -17.86
C LEU A 246 14.97 10.12 -18.60
N PHE A 247 16.06 9.94 -17.86
CA PHE A 247 17.41 9.87 -18.41
C PHE A 247 17.76 8.44 -18.82
N LYS A 248 18.70 8.29 -19.77
CA LYS A 248 19.16 6.97 -20.24
C LYS A 248 19.78 6.15 -19.11
N GLU A 249 20.45 6.82 -18.19
CA GLU A 249 21.06 6.27 -17.00
C GLU A 249 20.00 5.63 -16.09
N THR A 250 18.90 6.35 -15.83
CA THR A 250 17.78 5.87 -15.04
C THR A 250 17.12 4.65 -15.68
N ILE A 251 16.92 4.67 -17.00
CA ILE A 251 16.39 3.49 -17.72
C ILE A 251 17.30 2.29 -17.53
N ARG A 252 18.62 2.49 -17.67
CA ARG A 252 19.62 1.42 -17.53
C ARG A 252 19.61 0.82 -16.12
N GLU A 253 19.47 1.64 -15.08
CA GLU A 253 19.41 1.17 -13.69
C GLU A 253 18.20 0.24 -13.46
N TYR A 254 17.01 0.65 -13.88
CA TYR A 254 15.80 -0.18 -13.73
C TYR A 254 15.84 -1.45 -14.58
N LEU A 255 16.37 -1.38 -15.80
CA LEU A 255 16.56 -2.55 -16.65
C LEU A 255 17.58 -3.53 -16.06
N LEU A 256 18.68 -3.04 -15.49
CA LEU A 256 19.67 -3.89 -14.83
C LEU A 256 19.04 -4.65 -13.66
N VAL A 257 18.25 -3.98 -12.82
CA VAL A 257 17.51 -4.63 -11.73
C VAL A 257 16.58 -5.72 -12.25
N LEU A 258 15.83 -5.46 -13.34
CA LEU A 258 14.94 -6.45 -13.95
C LEU A 258 15.71 -7.68 -14.45
N VAL A 259 16.80 -7.47 -15.19
CA VAL A 259 17.64 -8.56 -15.72
C VAL A 259 18.23 -9.38 -14.58
N PHE A 260 18.75 -8.70 -13.55
CA PHE A 260 19.34 -9.37 -12.39
C PHE A 260 18.32 -10.24 -11.64
N VAL A 261 17.14 -9.69 -11.38
CA VAL A 261 16.06 -10.41 -10.67
C VAL A 261 15.52 -11.55 -11.53
N PHE A 262 15.43 -11.37 -12.85
CA PHE A 262 15.05 -12.44 -13.77
C PHE A 262 16.05 -13.61 -13.71
N ILE A 263 17.36 -13.34 -13.81
CA ILE A 263 18.41 -14.35 -13.73
C ILE A 263 18.34 -15.11 -12.40
N ILE A 264 18.26 -14.39 -11.27
CA ILE A 264 18.17 -15.03 -9.94
C ILE A 264 16.91 -15.88 -9.83
N SER A 265 15.79 -15.39 -10.33
CA SER A 265 14.52 -16.13 -10.28
C SER A 265 14.63 -17.43 -11.09
N CYS A 266 15.22 -17.38 -12.29
CA CYS A 266 15.47 -18.57 -13.10
C CYS A 266 16.40 -19.58 -12.40
N LEU A 267 17.49 -19.11 -11.77
CA LEU A 267 18.42 -19.97 -11.03
C LEU A 267 17.80 -20.57 -9.77
N SER A 268 16.81 -19.90 -9.18
CA SER A 268 16.09 -20.37 -7.99
C SER A 268 15.06 -21.46 -8.28
N ILE A 269 14.80 -21.81 -9.55
CA ILE A 269 13.84 -22.86 -9.89
C ILE A 269 14.40 -24.22 -9.47
N SER A 270 13.79 -24.83 -8.45
CA SER A 270 14.07 -26.21 -8.06
C SER A 270 12.97 -27.12 -8.58
N TRP A 271 13.27 -27.92 -9.61
CA TRP A 271 12.38 -28.95 -10.15
C TRP A 271 12.33 -30.22 -9.28
N ARG A 272 12.37 -30.06 -7.95
CA ARG A 272 12.29 -31.16 -6.99
C ARG A 272 10.88 -31.32 -6.45
#